data_AF-A0A2I0L4K2-F1
#
_entry.id   AF-A0A2I0L4K2-F1
#
_cell.length_a   1.000
_cell.length_b   1.000
_cell.length_c   1.000
_cell.angle_alpha   90.00
_cell.angle_beta   90.00
_cell.angle_gamma   90.00
#
_symmetry.space_group_name_H-M   'P 1'
#
loop_
_entity.id
_entity.type
_entity.pdbx_description
1 polymer ?
#
loop_
_entity_poly.entity_id
_entity_poly.type
_entity_poly.pdbx_seq_one_letter_code
_entity_poly.pdbx_strand_id
1 'polypeptide(L)'
;MERQGVRGPSPQFLLGNIPDMASLVSKSTSCGMDSIRHDIVDRLLPHYVLWSKQFGLLMANGSDWYHQRHMVAPVFMGDRLKSYAGYMVECTNEIIQSLENAVSAEQTEVEIGEYMTRLTANIISRTEFGSSYAKGKQIFHLLTVLQGLCAQASRHLCLPGSR
;
A
#
# COMPACT_ATOMS: atom_id res chain seq x y z
N MET A 1 3.63 11.19 11.41
CA MET A 1 4.63 10.28 10.80
C MET A 1 6.06 10.79 10.94
N GLU A 2 6.34 12.10 10.85
CA GLU A 2 7.72 12.61 11.00
C GLU A 2 8.42 12.20 12.31
N ARG A 3 7.67 12.15 13.43
CA ARG A 3 8.18 11.66 14.73
C ARG A 3 8.60 10.18 14.70
N GLN A 4 8.14 9.42 13.71
CA GLN A 4 8.51 8.02 13.46
C GLN A 4 9.65 7.89 12.44
N GLY A 5 10.27 9.01 12.03
CA GLY A 5 11.36 9.05 11.05
C GLY A 5 10.90 8.94 9.58
N VAL A 6 9.62 8.64 9.34
CA VAL A 6 9.05 8.63 7.99
C VAL A 6 8.82 10.06 7.52
N ARG A 7 9.58 10.47 6.50
CA ARG A 7 9.49 11.79 5.87
C ARG A 7 8.86 11.69 4.49
N GLY A 8 8.28 12.79 4.05
CA GLY A 8 7.81 12.97 2.69
C GLY A 8 8.14 14.38 2.21
N PRO A 9 7.73 14.76 0.99
CA PRO A 9 7.86 16.14 0.52
C PRO A 9 7.11 17.10 1.45
N SER A 10 7.79 18.16 1.89
CA SER A 10 7.25 19.14 2.83
C SER A 10 5.97 19.78 2.30
N PRO A 11 4.83 19.70 3.03
CA PRO A 11 3.57 20.22 2.53
C PRO A 11 3.56 21.76 2.49
N GLN A 12 3.07 22.33 1.39
CA GLN A 12 2.85 23.79 1.26
C GLN A 12 1.40 24.18 1.62
N PHE A 13 1.20 25.38 2.15
CA PHE A 13 -0.11 25.88 2.58
C PHE A 13 -1.08 26.05 1.39
N LEU A 14 -2.37 25.76 1.60
CA LEU A 14 -3.50 25.76 0.64
C LEU A 14 -3.50 24.69 -0.46
N LEU A 15 -2.40 24.54 -1.21
CA LEU A 15 -2.35 23.67 -2.40
C LEU A 15 -1.49 22.40 -2.20
N GLY A 16 -0.82 22.27 -1.06
CA GLY A 16 0.11 21.17 -0.83
C GLY A 16 1.21 21.15 -1.90
N ASN A 17 1.55 19.97 -2.39
CA ASN A 17 2.63 19.79 -3.36
C ASN A 17 2.14 19.80 -4.82
N ILE A 18 0.87 20.15 -5.07
CA ILE A 18 0.30 20.21 -6.42
C ILE A 18 1.12 21.09 -7.38
N PRO A 19 1.60 22.29 -6.98
CA PRO A 19 2.42 23.12 -7.86
C PRO A 19 3.74 22.45 -8.26
N ASP A 20 4.40 21.77 -7.33
CA ASP A 20 5.65 21.04 -7.58
C ASP A 20 5.42 19.85 -8.51
N MET A 21 4.33 19.10 -8.30
CA MET A 21 3.92 18.01 -9.18
C MET A 21 3.68 18.52 -10.61
N ALA A 22 2.93 19.62 -10.76
CA ALA A 22 2.65 20.24 -12.05
C ALA A 22 3.92 20.72 -12.74
N SER A 23 4.87 21.31 -12.00
CA SER A 23 6.17 21.72 -12.52
C SER A 23 7.00 20.53 -13.03
N LEU A 24 7.10 19.45 -12.23
CA LEU A 24 7.82 18.23 -12.62
C LEU A 24 7.23 17.60 -13.88
N VAL A 25 5.90 17.54 -13.95
CA VAL A 25 5.15 17.05 -15.10
C VAL A 25 5.45 17.89 -16.33
N SER A 26 5.31 19.21 -16.24
CA SER A 26 5.60 20.14 -17.33
C SER A 26 7.03 19.98 -17.86
N LYS A 27 8.02 19.83 -16.98
CA LYS A 27 9.42 19.57 -17.37
C LYS A 27 9.56 18.25 -18.11
N SER A 28 9.00 17.16 -17.58
CA SER A 28 9.11 15.82 -18.17
C SER A 28 8.41 15.69 -19.53
N THR A 29 7.36 16.48 -19.77
CA THR A 29 6.60 16.47 -21.03
C THR A 29 7.03 17.56 -22.03
N SER A 30 7.98 18.44 -21.64
CA SER A 30 8.41 19.59 -22.45
C SER A 30 9.12 19.23 -23.76
N CYS A 31 9.79 18.08 -23.84
CA CYS A 31 10.43 17.57 -25.06
C CYS A 31 9.63 16.39 -25.64
N GLY A 32 9.60 16.26 -26.97
CA GLY A 32 9.06 15.07 -27.64
C GLY A 32 9.81 13.79 -27.22
N MET A 33 9.17 12.63 -27.33
CA MET A 33 9.86 11.35 -27.08
C MET A 33 10.73 10.99 -28.28
N ASP A 34 12.00 10.67 -28.05
CA ASP A 34 12.94 10.29 -29.12
C ASP A 34 12.57 8.96 -29.80
N SER A 35 11.80 8.11 -29.12
CA SER A 35 11.36 6.79 -29.59
C SER A 35 10.08 6.37 -28.89
N ILE A 36 9.28 5.50 -29.53
CA ILE A 36 8.11 4.89 -28.89
C ILE A 36 8.61 3.90 -27.83
N ARG A 37 8.44 4.24 -26.55
CA ARG A 37 8.75 3.38 -25.40
C ARG A 37 7.48 3.13 -24.62
N HIS A 38 7.32 1.89 -24.13
CA HIS A 38 6.21 1.54 -23.22
C HIS A 38 6.45 2.02 -21.79
N ASP A 39 7.70 2.30 -21.42
CA ASP A 39 8.04 2.87 -20.12
C ASP A 39 7.89 4.40 -20.15
N ILE A 40 6.68 4.85 -19.80
CA ILE A 40 6.29 6.26 -19.78
C ILE A 40 6.02 6.78 -18.37
N VAL A 41 6.19 5.95 -17.34
CA VAL A 41 5.81 6.29 -15.96
C VAL A 41 6.63 7.47 -15.45
N ASP A 42 7.93 7.51 -15.75
CA ASP A 42 8.81 8.64 -15.39
C ASP A 42 8.38 9.95 -16.06
N ARG A 43 7.70 9.87 -17.20
CA ARG A 43 7.18 11.03 -17.94
C ARG A 43 5.80 11.46 -17.48
N LEU A 44 4.94 10.52 -17.08
CA LEU A 44 3.58 10.84 -16.63
C LEU A 44 3.51 11.14 -15.13
N LEU A 45 4.31 10.44 -14.34
CA LEU A 45 4.32 10.55 -12.89
C LEU A 45 5.74 10.77 -12.36
N PRO A 46 6.45 11.82 -12.83
CA PRO A 46 7.82 12.09 -12.41
C PRO A 46 7.93 12.29 -10.89
N HIS A 47 6.93 12.91 -10.28
CA HIS A 47 6.86 13.10 -8.83
C HIS A 47 6.72 11.77 -8.07
N TYR A 48 5.94 10.82 -8.59
CA TYR A 48 5.77 9.50 -7.98
C TYR A 48 7.10 8.76 -7.96
N VAL A 49 7.79 8.71 -9.10
CA VAL A 49 9.09 8.03 -9.19
C VAL A 49 10.14 8.74 -8.34
N LEU A 50 10.22 10.06 -8.41
CA LEU A 50 11.18 10.85 -7.65
C LEU A 50 10.99 10.68 -6.15
N TRP A 51 9.77 10.88 -5.65
CA TRP A 51 9.48 10.79 -4.23
C TRP A 51 9.49 9.35 -3.72
N SER A 52 9.13 8.37 -4.55
CA SER A 52 9.29 6.96 -4.19
C SER A 52 10.77 6.60 -4.04
N LYS A 53 11.65 7.08 -4.92
CA LYS A 53 13.10 6.88 -4.77
C LYS A 53 13.67 7.56 -3.53
N GLN A 54 13.16 8.73 -3.16
CA GLN A 54 13.71 9.52 -2.05
C GLN A 54 13.11 9.15 -0.68
N PHE A 55 11.83 8.82 -0.63
CA PHE A 55 11.06 8.66 0.60
C PHE A 55 10.38 7.28 0.70
N GLY A 56 10.39 6.48 -0.37
CA GLY A 56 9.71 5.19 -0.44
C GLY A 56 10.68 4.01 -0.35
N LEU A 57 10.42 3.12 0.62
CA LEU A 57 11.28 1.95 0.85
C LEU A 57 11.44 1.03 -0.37
N LEU A 58 10.40 0.92 -1.20
CA LEU A 58 10.39 0.01 -2.34
C LEU A 58 11.25 0.50 -3.52
N MET A 59 11.48 1.80 -3.65
CA MET A 59 12.27 2.37 -4.77
C MET A 59 13.52 3.13 -4.31
N ALA A 60 13.72 3.28 -3.01
CA ALA A 60 14.95 3.82 -2.45
C ALA A 60 16.16 2.92 -2.75
N ASN A 61 17.33 3.54 -2.84
CA ASN A 61 18.61 2.86 -3.09
C ASN A 61 19.68 3.35 -2.10
N GLY A 62 20.77 2.59 -1.97
CA GLY A 62 21.94 3.01 -1.19
C GLY A 62 21.63 3.34 0.28
N SER A 63 22.11 4.50 0.74
CA SER A 63 21.94 4.97 2.12
C SER A 63 20.48 5.23 2.49
N ASP A 64 19.66 5.68 1.53
CA ASP A 64 18.25 6.01 1.78
C ASP A 64 17.45 4.73 2.03
N TRP A 65 17.69 3.68 1.22
CA TRP A 65 17.11 2.36 1.46
C TRP A 65 17.55 1.79 2.79
N TYR A 66 18.85 1.83 3.10
CA TYR A 66 19.39 1.32 4.35
C TYR A 66 18.74 2.00 5.55
N HIS A 67 18.65 3.33 5.52
CA HIS A 67 18.02 4.11 6.58
C HIS A 67 16.53 3.76 6.74
N GLN A 68 15.76 3.75 5.66
CA GLN A 68 14.33 3.42 5.70
C GLN A 68 14.09 1.97 6.15
N ARG A 69 14.89 1.01 5.66
CA ARG A 69 14.85 -0.40 6.07
C ARG A 69 15.16 -0.54 7.56
N HIS A 70 16.17 0.18 8.04
CA HIS A 70 16.56 0.17 9.45
C HIS A 70 15.45 0.73 10.35
N MET A 71 14.72 1.77 9.90
CA MET A 71 13.58 2.31 10.67
C MET A 71 12.41 1.33 10.80
N VAL A 72 12.12 0.54 9.75
CA VAL A 72 10.99 -0.43 9.79
C VAL A 72 11.37 -1.80 10.35
N ALA A 73 12.67 -2.15 10.34
CA ALA A 73 13.16 -3.45 10.81
C ALA A 73 12.70 -3.83 12.24
N PRO A 74 12.60 -2.91 13.22
CA PRO A 74 12.15 -3.25 14.57
C PRO A 74 10.75 -3.86 14.65
N VAL A 75 9.87 -3.58 13.67
CA VAL A 75 8.52 -4.20 13.59
C VAL A 75 8.62 -5.71 13.36
N PHE A 76 9.70 -6.17 12.71
CA PHE A 76 9.95 -7.56 12.36
C PHE A 76 10.98 -8.23 13.28
N MET A 77 11.21 -7.70 14.48
CA MET A 77 12.09 -8.32 15.48
C MET A 77 11.43 -9.55 16.11
N GLY A 78 12.25 -10.50 16.56
CA GLY A 78 11.80 -11.81 17.05
C GLY A 78 10.69 -11.77 18.11
N ASP A 79 10.73 -10.82 19.05
CA ASP A 79 9.72 -10.73 20.10
C ASP A 79 8.36 -10.25 19.59
N ARG A 80 8.33 -9.37 18.56
CA ARG A 80 7.10 -9.00 17.85
C ARG A 80 6.56 -10.18 17.03
N LEU A 81 7.45 -10.87 16.31
CA LEU A 81 7.10 -12.03 15.50
C LEU A 81 6.49 -13.17 16.35
N LYS A 82 6.99 -13.39 17.57
CA LYS A 82 6.39 -14.35 18.51
C LYS A 82 4.95 -13.97 18.86
N SER A 83 4.67 -12.68 19.10
CA SER A 83 3.29 -12.24 19.35
C SER A 83 2.39 -12.43 18.13
N TYR A 84 2.93 -12.28 16.92
CA TYR A 84 2.18 -12.52 15.69
C TYR A 84 1.82 -13.99 15.50
N ALA A 85 2.70 -14.92 15.87
CA ALA A 85 2.38 -16.35 15.86
C ALA A 85 1.17 -16.66 16.77
N GLY A 86 1.05 -15.99 17.92
CA GLY A 86 -0.13 -16.08 18.78
C GLY A 86 -1.41 -15.67 18.04
N TYR A 87 -1.40 -14.51 17.38
CA TYR A 87 -2.55 -14.06 16.59
C TYR A 87 -2.88 -15.00 15.42
N MET A 88 -1.88 -15.60 14.78
CA MET A 88 -2.11 -16.59 13.72
C MET A 88 -2.87 -17.80 14.24
N VAL A 89 -2.44 -18.35 15.38
CA VAL A 89 -3.11 -19.50 16.03
C VAL A 89 -4.54 -19.12 16.44
N GLU A 90 -4.73 -17.96 17.06
CA GLU A 90 -6.06 -17.47 17.45
C GLU A 90 -6.99 -17.33 16.25
N CYS A 91 -6.54 -16.67 15.17
CA CYS A 91 -7.32 -16.52 13.95
C CYS A 91 -7.68 -17.87 13.31
N THR A 92 -6.75 -18.84 13.32
CA THR A 92 -7.01 -20.19 12.82
C THR A 92 -8.06 -20.90 13.68
N ASN A 93 -7.97 -20.82 15.00
CA ASN A 93 -8.95 -21.42 15.91
C ASN A 93 -10.36 -20.82 15.71
N GLU A 94 -10.48 -19.50 15.52
CA GLU A 94 -11.77 -18.85 15.22
C GLU A 94 -12.39 -19.37 13.91
N ILE A 95 -11.57 -19.65 12.90
CA ILE A 95 -12.02 -20.19 11.62
C ILE A 95 -12.41 -21.66 11.75
N ILE A 96 -11.64 -22.47 12.48
CA ILE A 96 -11.97 -23.87 12.77
C ILE A 96 -13.31 -23.94 13.53
N GLN A 97 -13.48 -23.13 14.57
CA GLN A 97 -14.73 -23.06 15.33
C GLN A 97 -15.92 -22.69 14.43
N SER A 98 -15.72 -21.75 13.50
CA SER A 98 -16.75 -21.37 12.52
C SER A 98 -17.12 -22.54 11.60
N LEU A 99 -16.14 -23.35 11.20
CA LEU A 99 -16.34 -24.53 10.36
C LEU A 99 -17.07 -25.64 11.12
N GLU A 100 -16.68 -25.90 12.37
CA GLU A 100 -17.36 -26.85 13.26
C GLU A 100 -18.83 -26.48 13.48
N ASN A 101 -19.11 -25.19 13.65
CA ASN A 101 -20.47 -24.67 13.78
C ASN A 101 -21.28 -24.87 12.49
N ALA A 102 -20.67 -24.67 11.33
CA ALA A 102 -21.31 -24.93 10.03
C ALA A 102 -21.66 -26.41 9.85
N VAL A 103 -20.74 -27.32 10.22
CA VAL A 103 -20.96 -28.77 10.21
C VAL A 103 -22.10 -29.15 11.17
N SER A 104 -22.10 -28.56 12.37
CA SER A 104 -23.15 -28.79 13.38
C SER A 104 -24.53 -28.26 12.93
N ALA A 105 -24.56 -27.28 12.03
CA ALA A 105 -25.78 -26.75 11.40
C ALA A 105 -26.23 -27.56 10.18
N GLU A 106 -25.72 -28.79 10.00
CA GLU A 106 -26.00 -29.68 8.86
C GLU A 106 -25.68 -29.07 7.48
N GLN A 107 -24.73 -28.11 7.40
CA GLN A 107 -24.23 -27.67 6.10
C GLN A 107 -23.41 -28.79 5.45
N THR A 108 -23.91 -29.31 4.32
CA THR A 108 -23.29 -30.40 3.56
C THR A 108 -22.11 -29.94 2.71
N GLU A 109 -22.09 -28.67 2.31
CA GLU A 109 -21.05 -28.09 1.45
C GLU A 109 -20.63 -26.73 1.99
N VAL A 110 -19.32 -26.46 1.96
CA VAL A 110 -18.71 -25.20 2.40
C VAL A 110 -17.68 -24.73 1.37
N GLU A 111 -17.66 -23.43 1.09
CA GLU A 111 -16.70 -22.82 0.18
C GLU A 111 -15.42 -22.47 0.94
N ILE A 112 -14.36 -23.27 0.74
CA ILE A 112 -13.11 -23.15 1.51
C ILE A 112 -12.34 -21.86 1.18
N GLY A 113 -12.47 -21.32 -0.03
CA GLY A 113 -11.81 -20.09 -0.46
C GLY A 113 -12.19 -18.88 0.38
N GLU A 114 -13.45 -18.74 0.81
CA GLU A 114 -13.94 -17.67 1.66
C GLU A 114 -13.34 -17.79 3.06
N TYR A 115 -13.30 -19.00 3.62
CA TYR A 115 -12.65 -19.25 4.91
C TYR A 115 -11.16 -18.92 4.85
N MET A 116 -10.46 -19.30 3.79
CA MET A 116 -9.03 -19.01 3.60
C MET A 116 -8.77 -17.52 3.37
N THR A 117 -9.63 -16.85 2.60
CA THR A 117 -9.55 -15.40 2.37
C THR A 117 -9.78 -14.65 3.68
N ARG A 118 -10.81 -15.05 4.44
CA ARG A 118 -11.15 -14.46 5.73
C ARG A 118 -10.05 -14.69 6.76
N LEU A 119 -9.49 -15.90 6.82
CA LEU A 119 -8.34 -16.24 7.69
C LEU A 119 -7.14 -15.34 7.38
N THR A 120 -6.75 -15.28 6.11
CA THR A 120 -5.60 -14.49 5.65
C THR A 120 -5.77 -13.01 5.98
N ALA A 121 -6.95 -12.46 5.67
CA ALA A 121 -7.27 -11.07 5.99
C ALA A 121 -7.30 -10.82 7.50
N ASN A 122 -7.79 -11.75 8.31
CA ASN A 122 -7.78 -11.64 9.78
C ASN A 122 -6.34 -11.60 10.33
N ILE A 123 -5.48 -12.50 9.87
CA ILE A 123 -4.08 -12.56 10.27
C ILE A 123 -3.40 -11.23 9.98
N ILE A 124 -3.46 -10.77 8.72
CA ILE A 124 -2.83 -9.50 8.32
C ILE A 124 -3.40 -8.34 9.14
N SER A 125 -4.71 -8.32 9.37
CA SER A 125 -5.37 -7.24 10.12
C SER A 125 -4.91 -7.15 11.57
N ARG A 126 -4.69 -8.30 12.23
CA ARG A 126 -4.21 -8.36 13.62
C ARG A 126 -2.70 -8.15 13.73
N THR A 127 -1.91 -8.76 12.84
CA THR A 127 -0.44 -8.70 12.93
C THR A 127 0.12 -7.34 12.50
N GLU A 128 -0.37 -6.79 11.37
CA GLU A 128 0.20 -5.56 10.80
C GLU A 128 -0.48 -4.30 11.36
N PHE A 129 -1.78 -4.37 11.66
CA PHE A 129 -2.56 -3.20 12.06
C PHE A 129 -3.09 -3.25 13.50
N GLY A 130 -2.87 -4.34 14.24
CA GLY A 130 -3.42 -4.53 15.59
C GLY A 130 -4.95 -4.41 15.62
N SER A 131 -5.62 -4.75 14.52
CA SER A 131 -7.02 -4.43 14.25
C SER A 131 -7.87 -5.67 14.02
N SER A 132 -9.19 -5.54 14.17
CA SER A 132 -10.13 -6.63 13.87
C SER A 132 -10.32 -6.82 12.36
N TYR A 133 -10.84 -7.98 11.94
CA TYR A 133 -11.23 -8.25 10.54
C TYR A 133 -12.03 -7.10 9.91
N ALA A 134 -13.05 -6.61 10.62
CA ALA A 134 -13.92 -5.55 10.14
C ALA A 134 -13.17 -4.25 9.87
N LYS A 135 -12.25 -3.89 10.76
CA LYS A 135 -11.40 -2.70 10.60
C LYS A 135 -10.36 -2.90 9.49
N GLY A 136 -9.78 -4.09 9.38
CA GLY A 136 -8.91 -4.45 8.25
C GLY A 136 -9.60 -4.35 6.90
N LYS A 137 -10.84 -4.85 6.79
CA LYS A 137 -11.66 -4.72 5.57
C LYS A 137 -11.89 -3.25 5.20
N GLN A 138 -12.12 -2.38 6.17
CA GLN A 138 -12.23 -0.93 5.93
C GLN A 138 -10.89 -0.35 5.44
N ILE A 139 -9.77 -0.73 6.06
CA ILE A 139 -8.42 -0.29 5.64
C ILE A 139 -8.17 -0.69 4.18
N PHE A 140 -8.40 -1.96 3.83
CA PHE A 140 -8.19 -2.42 2.45
C PHE A 140 -9.12 -1.73 1.46
N HIS A 141 -10.39 -1.53 1.81
CA HIS A 141 -11.32 -0.80 0.97
C HIS A 141 -10.86 0.64 0.72
N LEU A 142 -10.45 1.35 1.77
CA LEU A 142 -9.93 2.72 1.66
C LEU A 142 -8.63 2.79 0.84
N LEU A 143 -7.75 1.81 0.99
CA LEU A 143 -6.54 1.70 0.17
C LEU A 143 -6.89 1.51 -1.32
N THR A 144 -7.86 0.65 -1.65
CA THR A 144 -8.33 0.47 -3.02
C THR A 144 -8.96 1.75 -3.59
N VAL A 145 -9.77 2.45 -2.80
CA VAL A 145 -10.35 3.74 -3.21
C VAL A 145 -9.25 4.77 -3.45
N LEU A 146 -8.28 4.87 -2.55
CA LEU A 146 -7.15 5.79 -2.68
C LEU A 146 -6.33 5.47 -3.93
N GLN A 147 -6.01 4.21 -4.19
CA GLN A 147 -5.32 3.78 -5.41
C GLN A 147 -6.08 4.19 -6.67
N GLY A 148 -7.40 3.99 -6.70
CA GLY A 148 -8.26 4.41 -7.81
C GLY A 148 -8.27 5.92 -8.02
N LEU A 149 -8.34 6.70 -6.95
CA LEU A 149 -8.31 8.16 -6.99
C LEU A 149 -6.94 8.69 -7.44
N CYS A 150 -5.84 8.12 -6.94
CA CYS A 150 -4.48 8.46 -7.39
C CYS A 150 -4.30 8.18 -8.89
N ALA A 151 -4.82 7.05 -9.38
CA ALA A 151 -4.82 6.73 -10.81
C ALA A 151 -5.68 7.70 -11.62
N GLN A 152 -6.83 8.16 -11.09
CA GLN A 152 -7.68 9.18 -11.72
C GLN A 152 -7.00 10.55 -11.81
N ALA A 153 -6.42 11.02 -10.72
CA ALA A 153 -5.70 12.30 -10.69
C ALA A 153 -4.56 12.32 -11.71
N SER A 154 -3.90 11.16 -11.90
CA SER A 154 -2.86 10.95 -12.90
C SER A 154 -3.36 11.06 -14.35
N ARG A 155 -4.65 10.84 -14.62
CA ARG A 155 -5.25 10.93 -15.97
C ARG A 155 -5.53 12.36 -16.45
N HIS A 156 -5.48 13.35 -15.56
CA HIS A 156 -5.57 14.76 -15.94
C HIS A 156 -4.24 15.33 -16.42
N LEU A 157 -3.19 14.51 -16.53
CA LEU A 157 -2.00 14.88 -17.29
C LEU A 157 -2.33 14.95 -18.78
N CYS A 158 -2.38 16.16 -19.32
CA CYS A 158 -2.48 16.36 -20.76
C CYS A 158 -1.32 15.64 -21.47
N LEU A 159 -1.64 14.60 -22.25
CA LEU A 159 -0.76 14.06 -23.26
C LEU A 159 -0.73 15.04 -24.44
N PRO A 160 0.42 15.58 -24.85
CA PRO A 160 0.51 16.32 -26.10
C PRO A 160 0.06 15.42 -27.25
N GLY A 161 -1.08 15.73 -27.88
CA GLY A 161 -1.66 14.96 -28.99
C GLY A 161 -2.88 14.09 -28.65
N SER A 162 -3.41 14.08 -27.43
CA SER A 162 -4.70 13.43 -27.13
C SER A 162 -5.87 14.35 -27.48
N ARG A 163 -6.23 14.39 -28.77
CA ARG A 163 -7.57 14.77 -29.26
C ARG A 163 -8.02 13.71 -30.26
#